data_AF-A0A7Z7W169-F1
#
_entry.id   AF-A0A7Z7W169-F1
#
_cell.length_a   1.000
_cell.length_b   1.000
_cell.length_c   1.000
_cell.angle_alpha   90.00
_cell.angle_beta   90.00
_cell.angle_gamma   90.00
#
_symmetry.space_group_name_H-M   'P 1'
#
loop_
_entity.id
_entity.type
_entity.pdbx_description
1 polymer ?
#
loop_
_entity_poly.entity_id
_entity_poly.type
_entity_poly.pdbx_seq_one_letter_code
_entity_poly.pdbx_strand_id
1 'polypeptide(L)'
;MTHCHLNNEELANINPKVMILATNGKTDKNRTKFIDPAVWKSLKAVKDNKVYDVDRNKWLQSRGIMASESMAEDLEKIAEKAK
;
A
#
# COMPACT_ATOMS: atom_id res chain seq x y z
N MET A 1 -1.05 15.70 -12.08
CA MET A 1 -0.50 14.51 -11.38
C MET A 1 -1.24 13.31 -11.91
N THR A 2 -0.65 12.63 -12.90
CA THR A 2 -1.27 11.50 -13.59
C THR A 2 -1.10 10.28 -12.69
N HIS A 3 -2.20 9.74 -12.16
CA HIS A 3 -2.17 8.49 -11.41
C HIS A 3 -2.29 7.35 -12.43
N CYS A 4 -1.46 6.32 -12.31
CA CYS A 4 -1.62 5.10 -13.10
C CYS A 4 -2.71 4.24 -12.46
N HIS A 5 -3.80 4.01 -13.19
CA HIS A 5 -4.82 3.06 -12.76
C HIS A 5 -4.37 1.66 -13.20
N LEU A 6 -4.24 0.75 -12.24
CA LEU A 6 -3.91 -0.65 -12.52
C LEU A 6 -5.19 -1.48 -12.43
N ASN A 7 -5.49 -2.22 -13.49
CA ASN A 7 -6.54 -3.23 -13.45
C ASN A 7 -6.04 -4.53 -12.78
N ASN A 8 -6.93 -5.52 -12.63
CA ASN A 8 -6.62 -6.78 -11.95
C ASN A 8 -5.54 -7.62 -12.65
N GLU A 9 -5.52 -7.66 -13.99
CA GLU A 9 -4.52 -8.41 -14.76
C GLU A 9 -3.14 -7.74 -14.65
N GLU A 10 -3.09 -6.42 -14.74
CA GLU A 10 -1.86 -5.63 -14.60
C GLU A 10 -1.27 -5.77 -13.20
N LEU A 11 -2.10 -5.69 -12.16
CA LEU A 11 -1.68 -5.89 -10.78
C LEU A 11 -1.14 -7.32 -10.55
N ALA A 12 -1.81 -8.33 -11.11
CA ALA A 12 -1.36 -9.71 -11.06
C ALA A 12 -0.03 -9.91 -11.80
N ASN A 13 0.19 -9.23 -12.92
CA ASN A 13 1.42 -9.31 -13.69
C ASN A 13 2.60 -8.60 -13.00
N ILE A 14 2.37 -7.41 -12.43
CA ILE A 14 3.38 -6.68 -11.64
C ILE A 14 3.80 -7.49 -10.41
N ASN A 15 2.83 -8.18 -9.77
CA ASN A 15 3.02 -9.05 -8.62
C ASN A 15 4.02 -8.50 -7.58
N PRO A 16 3.70 -7.36 -6.94
CA PRO A 16 4.65 -6.65 -6.10
C PRO A 16 5.13 -7.51 -4.91
N LYS A 17 6.41 -7.34 -4.55
CA LYS A 17 7.02 -7.99 -3.37
C LYS A 17 6.59 -7.32 -2.05
N VAL A 18 6.32 -6.02 -2.10
CA VAL A 18 5.89 -5.19 -0.97
C VAL A 18 4.84 -4.22 -1.48
N MET A 19 3.80 -3.98 -0.69
CA MET A 19 2.77 -2.98 -0.98
C MET A 19 2.60 -2.03 0.19
N ILE A 20 2.58 -0.73 -0.11
CA ILE A 20 2.22 0.32 0.84
C ILE A 20 0.87 0.89 0.42
N LEU A 21 -0.12 0.75 1.30
CA LEU A 21 -1.50 1.15 1.06
C LEU A 21 -1.86 2.38 1.88
N ALA A 22 -2.00 3.52 1.21
CA ALA A 22 -2.53 4.73 1.82
C ALA A 22 -4.06 4.67 1.90
N THR A 23 -4.57 4.12 3.02
CA THR A 23 -6.02 3.92 3.26
C THR A 23 -6.40 4.40 4.65
N ASN A 24 -7.69 4.29 5.01
CA ASN A 24 -8.12 4.52 6.39
C ASN A 24 -7.89 3.30 7.30
N GLY A 25 -6.94 2.43 6.93
CA GLY A 25 -6.54 1.24 7.68
C GLY A 25 -7.28 -0.05 7.28
N LYS A 26 -6.97 -1.15 7.98
CA LYS A 26 -7.48 -2.51 7.66
C LYS A 26 -9.00 -2.65 7.75
N THR A 27 -9.68 -1.79 8.50
CA THR A 27 -11.14 -1.79 8.66
C THR A 27 -11.86 -1.01 7.56
N ASP A 28 -11.12 -0.35 6.66
CA ASP A 28 -11.70 0.37 5.53
C ASP A 28 -12.33 -0.61 4.53
N LYS A 29 -13.66 -0.54 4.40
CA LYS A 29 -14.45 -1.38 3.48
C LYS A 29 -14.06 -1.20 2.01
N ASN A 30 -13.40 -0.08 1.68
CA ASN A 30 -12.95 0.21 0.32
C ASN A 30 -11.49 -0.21 0.06
N ARG A 31 -10.76 -0.69 1.07
CA ARG A 31 -9.31 -1.00 1.01
C ARG A 31 -8.89 -1.84 -0.18
N THR A 32 -9.68 -2.84 -0.55
CA THR A 32 -9.45 -3.73 -1.70
C THR A 32 -10.68 -3.87 -2.58
N LYS A 33 -11.64 -2.93 -2.50
CA LYS A 33 -12.97 -3.08 -3.13
C LYS A 33 -12.93 -3.27 -4.65
N PHE A 34 -11.90 -2.73 -5.29
CA PHE A 34 -11.73 -2.77 -6.74
C PHE A 34 -10.79 -3.90 -7.20
N ILE A 35 -10.25 -4.68 -6.27
CA ILE A 35 -9.34 -5.79 -6.55
C ILE A 35 -10.11 -7.10 -6.38
N ASP A 36 -10.06 -7.95 -7.40
CA ASP A 36 -10.64 -9.29 -7.33
C ASP A 36 -10.03 -10.06 -6.14
N PRO A 37 -10.84 -10.68 -5.26
CA PRO A 37 -10.34 -11.45 -4.12
C PRO A 37 -9.35 -12.56 -4.50
N ALA A 38 -9.50 -13.20 -5.66
CA ALA A 38 -8.57 -14.22 -6.15
C ALA A 38 -7.23 -13.60 -6.53
N VAL A 39 -7.25 -12.47 -7.24
CA VAL A 39 -6.04 -11.72 -7.59
C VAL A 39 -5.35 -11.25 -6.33
N TRP A 40 -6.06 -10.59 -5.41
CA TRP A 40 -5.53 -10.13 -4.13
C TRP A 40 -4.81 -11.25 -3.37
N LYS A 41 -5.46 -12.40 -3.19
CA LYS A 41 -4.88 -13.56 -2.49
C LYS A 41 -3.69 -14.18 -3.23
N SER A 42 -3.59 -14.00 -4.54
CA SER A 42 -2.49 -14.54 -5.35
C SER A 42 -1.19 -13.73 -5.23
N LEU A 43 -1.28 -12.45 -4.88
CA LEU A 43 -0.14 -11.53 -4.84
C LEU A 43 0.91 -11.96 -3.82
N LYS A 44 2.18 -11.84 -4.21
CA LYS A 44 3.32 -12.21 -3.36
C LYS A 44 3.35 -11.38 -2.07
N ALA A 45 3.18 -10.07 -2.16
CA ALA A 45 3.08 -9.21 -0.98
C ALA A 45 1.99 -9.65 0.01
N VAL A 46 0.85 -10.15 -0.48
CA VAL A 46 -0.26 -10.61 0.38
C VAL A 46 0.10 -11.93 1.06
N LYS A 47 0.63 -12.89 0.30
CA LYS A 47 1.06 -14.19 0.82
C LYS A 47 2.18 -14.07 1.86
N ASP A 48 3.12 -13.16 1.61
CA ASP A 48 4.28 -12.93 2.48
C ASP A 48 3.97 -11.97 3.65
N ASN A 49 2.71 -11.53 3.80
CA ASN A 49 2.27 -10.54 4.79
C ASN A 49 3.07 -9.20 4.74
N LYS A 50 3.46 -8.80 3.53
CA LYS A 50 4.20 -7.57 3.20
C LYS A 50 3.30 -6.49 2.60
N VAL A 51 2.09 -6.37 3.16
CA VAL A 51 1.15 -5.30 2.85
C VAL A 51 1.01 -4.41 4.07
N TYR A 52 1.46 -3.17 3.94
CA TYR A 52 1.52 -2.21 5.04
C TYR A 52 0.54 -1.07 4.78
N ASP A 53 -0.35 -0.82 5.74
CA ASP A 53 -1.26 0.30 5.70
C ASP A 53 -0.58 1.54 6.31
N VAL A 54 -0.68 2.66 5.62
CA VAL A 54 -0.16 3.96 6.07
C VAL A 54 -1.27 5.00 6.06
N ASP A 55 -1.08 6.07 6.83
CA ASP A 55 -2.08 7.13 6.94
C ASP A 55 -2.24 7.88 5.60
N ARG A 56 -3.47 7.86 5.08
CA ARG A 56 -3.79 8.47 3.78
C ARG A 56 -3.54 9.98 3.74
N ASN A 57 -3.83 10.70 4.82
CA ASN A 57 -3.69 12.16 4.85
C ASN A 57 -2.21 12.54 4.84
N LYS A 58 -1.39 11.84 5.64
CA LYS A 58 0.06 12.02 5.66
C LYS A 58 0.70 11.72 4.30
N TRP A 59 0.32 10.63 3.64
CA TRP A 59 1.00 10.14 2.44
C TRP A 59 0.49 10.73 1.12
N LEU A 60 -0.79 11.13 1.02
CA LEU A 60 -1.36 11.62 -0.24
C LEU A 60 -1.71 13.11 -0.24
N GLN A 61 -2.09 13.67 0.91
CA GLN A 61 -2.59 15.05 1.00
C GLN A 61 -1.50 16.02 1.44
N SER A 62 -0.61 15.59 2.33
CA SER A 62 0.51 16.39 2.82
C SER A 62 1.74 16.24 1.90
N ARG A 63 2.32 17.35 1.45
CA ARG A 63 3.48 17.37 0.53
C ARG A 63 4.63 18.26 0.99
N GLY A 64 4.68 18.54 2.29
CA GLY A 64 5.74 19.34 2.93
C GLY A 64 6.89 18.49 3.45
N ILE A 65 7.92 19.16 3.98
CA ILE A 65 9.11 18.52 4.59
C ILE A 65 8.70 17.61 5.75
N MET A 66 7.89 18.12 6.69
CA MET A 66 7.36 17.33 7.82
C MET A 66 6.58 16.09 7.38
N ALA A 67 5.87 16.18 6.25
CA ALA A 67 5.15 15.03 5.71
C ALA A 67 6.13 13.97 5.20
N SER A 68 7.21 14.41 4.55
CA SER A 68 8.28 13.54 4.05
C SER A 68 9.05 12.86 5.18
N GLU A 69 9.34 13.59 6.26
CA GLU A 69 9.92 13.03 7.48
C GLU A 69 9.00 11.97 8.10
N SER A 70 7.70 12.27 8.25
CA SER A 70 6.75 11.28 8.77
C SER A 70 6.60 10.05 7.88
N MET A 71 6.70 10.18 6.55
CA MET A 71 6.70 9.03 5.63
C MET A 71 7.96 8.18 5.81
N ALA A 72 9.12 8.81 6.02
CA ALA A 72 10.37 8.11 6.27
C ALA A 72 10.32 7.33 7.61
N GLU A 73 9.77 7.92 8.67
CA GLU A 73 9.56 7.23 9.95
C GLU A 73 8.61 6.03 9.82
N ASP A 74 7.55 6.15 9.01
CA ASP A 74 6.63 5.03 8.73
C ASP A 74 7.38 3.89 8.02
N LEU A 75 8.25 4.22 7.05
CA LEU A 75 9.07 3.26 6.33
C LEU A 75 10.12 2.57 7.22
N GLU A 76 10.74 3.30 8.15
CA GLU A 76 11.68 2.74 9.13
C GLU A 76 10.99 1.67 9.98
N LYS A 77 9.82 1.98 10.55
CA LYS A 77 9.00 1.04 11.33
C LYS A 77 8.57 -0.18 10.52
N ILE A 78 8.28 0.00 9.22
CA ILE A 78 7.96 -1.09 8.31
C ILE A 78 9.19 -1.99 8.09
N ALA A 79 10.36 -1.38 7.85
CA ALA A 79 11.60 -2.11 7.62
C ALA A 79 12.03 -2.92 8.85
N GLU A 80 11.85 -2.38 10.05
CA GLU A 80 12.10 -3.10 11.31
C GLU A 80 11.22 -4.34 11.47
N LYS A 81 9.92 -4.24 11.10
CA LYS A 81 8.97 -5.37 11.14
C LYS A 81 9.19 -6.39 10.03
N ALA A 82 9.94 -6.03 8.99
CA ALA A 82 10.22 -6.88 7.84
C ALA A 82 11.53 -7.68 7.98
N LYS A 83 12.32 -7.42 9.03
CA LYS A 83 13.44 -8.27 9.46
C LYS A 83 12.91 -9.59 10.04
#